data_AF-A0A9X1ICI9-F1
#
_entry.id   AF-A0A9X1ICI9-F1
#
_cell.length_a   1.000
_cell.length_b   1.000
_cell.length_c   1.000
_cell.angle_alpha   90.00
_cell.angle_beta   90.00
_cell.angle_gamma   90.00
#
_symmetry.space_group_name_H-M   'P 1'
#
loop_
_entity.id
_entity.type
_entity.pdbx_description
1 polymer ?
#
loop_
_entity_poly.entity_id
_entity_poly.type
_entity_poly.pdbx_seq_one_letter_code
_entity_poly.pdbx_strand_id
1 'polypeptide(L)'
;MRQHLLGVLAIATALLAAPSLAQQTEDFEGNYDPTRTYEPNAPAGPSTWHDVMLLPPGEQAPFDAAIRADRRYVDGMRRHHEGAVTMSEAYLRDPASSSPRMRRLARAIIANQRYEIALMDDVARRLEEPVRILDLGITRLAIRAMATENLGQHWRVLPVPIPGPLDPAGPVSARDVQFAKGMIEHHAAALDMARG
;
A
#
# COMPACT_ATOMS: atom_id res chain seq x y z
N MET A 1 -28.17 32.71 7.67
CA MET A 1 -26.89 32.10 8.08
C MET A 1 -27.17 30.83 8.85
N ARG A 2 -27.12 29.65 8.20
CA ARG A 2 -27.12 28.36 8.90
C ARG A 2 -26.18 27.41 8.17
N GLN A 3 -25.25 26.86 8.94
CA GLN A 3 -24.09 26.10 8.53
C GLN A 3 -24.51 24.65 8.26
N HIS A 4 -24.05 24.06 7.14
CA HIS A 4 -24.24 22.64 6.84
C HIS A 4 -23.18 21.82 7.59
N LEU A 5 -23.61 20.95 8.50
CA LEU A 5 -22.78 19.88 9.07
C LEU A 5 -22.87 18.65 8.17
N LEU A 6 -21.74 18.25 7.58
CA LEU A 6 -21.53 16.95 6.94
C LEU A 6 -21.30 15.90 8.04
N GLY A 7 -22.16 14.88 8.11
CA GLY A 7 -22.00 13.74 9.01
C GLY A 7 -21.63 12.49 8.22
N VAL A 8 -20.40 12.02 8.36
CA VAL A 8 -19.96 10.68 7.93
C VAL A 8 -20.47 9.67 8.94
N LEU A 9 -21.29 8.70 8.53
CA LEU A 9 -21.74 7.61 9.39
C LEU A 9 -20.94 6.35 9.05
N ALA A 10 -19.85 6.12 9.76
CA ALA A 10 -19.14 4.84 9.75
C ALA A 10 -19.96 3.83 10.58
N ILE A 11 -20.60 2.85 9.94
CA ILE A 11 -21.21 1.73 10.66
C ILE A 11 -20.16 0.62 10.78
N ALA A 12 -19.38 0.69 11.85
CA ALA A 12 -18.67 -0.45 12.40
C ALA A 12 -19.51 -1.02 13.54
N THR A 13 -20.06 -2.22 13.38
CA THR A 13 -20.70 -2.94 14.49
C THR A 13 -19.60 -3.57 15.37
N ALA A 14 -19.13 -2.81 16.37
CA ALA A 14 -18.47 -3.32 17.57
C ALA A 14 -18.59 -2.30 18.71
N LEU A 15 -19.04 -2.75 19.88
CA LEU A 15 -19.27 -1.92 21.06
C LEU A 15 -17.96 -1.75 21.87
N LEU A 16 -17.60 -0.49 22.15
CA LEU A 16 -16.71 0.04 23.21
C LEU A 16 -15.21 -0.34 23.22
N ALA A 17 -14.37 0.56 22.69
CA ALA A 17 -13.40 1.39 23.45
C ALA A 17 -12.55 2.19 22.44
N ALA A 18 -12.71 3.51 22.39
CA ALA A 18 -11.82 4.35 21.58
C ALA A 18 -10.45 4.42 22.28
N PRO A 19 -9.34 3.98 21.65
CA PRO A 19 -8.04 4.31 22.18
C PRO A 19 -7.84 5.82 22.04
N SER A 20 -7.21 6.43 23.03
CA SER A 20 -6.85 7.84 23.01
C SER A 20 -5.91 8.13 21.84
N LEU A 21 -6.00 9.35 21.30
CA LEU A 21 -5.15 9.92 20.24
C LEU A 21 -3.63 9.87 20.51
N ALA A 22 -3.18 9.30 21.63
CA ALA A 22 -1.78 9.14 21.98
C ALA A 22 -1.15 7.86 21.42
N GLN A 23 -1.94 6.88 20.96
CA GLN A 23 -1.42 5.54 20.62
C GLN A 23 -1.04 5.35 19.15
N GLN A 24 -1.34 6.33 18.27
CA GLN A 24 -1.00 6.24 16.83
C GLN A 24 0.42 6.75 16.50
N THR A 25 1.15 7.30 17.47
CA THR A 25 2.49 7.87 17.24
C THR A 25 3.64 6.92 17.58
N GLU A 26 3.38 5.71 18.11
CA GLU A 26 4.45 4.80 18.57
C GLU A 26 4.90 3.76 17.53
N ASP A 27 4.23 3.62 16.37
CA ASP A 27 4.58 2.59 15.38
C ASP A 27 5.68 2.98 14.37
N PHE A 28 6.27 4.17 14.50
CA PHE A 28 7.36 4.63 13.64
C PHE A 28 8.76 4.49 14.28
N GLU A 29 8.94 3.55 15.22
CA GLU A 29 10.27 3.15 15.70
C GLU A 29 10.73 1.86 15.02
N GLY A 30 11.33 2.01 13.83
CA GLY A 30 12.56 1.30 13.44
C GLY A 30 12.62 -0.24 13.38
N ASN A 31 11.57 -1.01 13.64
CA ASN A 31 11.64 -2.48 13.57
C ASN A 31 10.71 -3.02 12.49
N TYR A 32 11.28 -3.25 11.30
CA TYR A 32 10.62 -4.02 10.24
C TYR A 32 10.45 -5.47 10.72
N ASP A 33 9.24 -5.82 11.16
CA ASP A 33 8.86 -7.20 11.46
C ASP A 33 8.15 -7.81 10.23
N PRO A 34 8.80 -8.71 9.47
CA PRO A 34 8.19 -9.35 8.31
C PRO A 34 7.02 -10.28 8.66
N THR A 35 6.85 -10.62 9.95
CA THR A 35 5.76 -11.45 10.46
C THR A 35 4.55 -10.65 10.91
N ARG A 36 4.64 -9.30 10.98
CA ARG A 36 3.53 -8.41 11.38
C ARG A 36 2.39 -8.33 10.36
N THR A 37 2.51 -9.00 9.21
CA THR A 37 1.40 -9.27 8.29
C THR A 37 0.45 -10.37 8.81
N TYR A 38 0.80 -11.03 9.92
CA TYR A 38 -0.04 -12.01 10.61
C TYR A 38 -0.86 -11.32 11.72
N GLU A 39 -2.07 -10.93 11.37
CA GLU A 39 -3.16 -10.61 12.30
C GLU A 39 -3.84 -11.94 12.72
N PRO A 40 -3.63 -12.47 13.95
CA PRO A 40 -4.15 -13.78 14.36
C PRO A 40 -5.69 -13.87 14.37
N ASN A 41 -6.38 -12.73 14.33
CA ASN A 41 -7.84 -12.63 14.29
C ASN A 41 -8.36 -12.02 12.97
N ALA A 42 -7.52 -11.84 11.96
CA ALA A 42 -7.97 -11.38 10.65
C ALA A 42 -8.90 -12.43 10.02
N PRO A 43 -9.98 -12.02 9.32
CA PRO A 43 -10.80 -12.95 8.56
C PRO A 43 -9.91 -13.75 7.60
N ALA A 44 -10.15 -15.06 7.49
CA ALA A 44 -9.31 -16.01 6.74
C ALA A 44 -9.22 -15.75 5.21
N GLY A 45 -9.83 -14.68 4.72
CA GLY A 45 -9.86 -14.27 3.33
C GLY A 45 -9.85 -12.75 3.18
N PRO A 46 -9.69 -12.26 1.94
CA PRO A 46 -9.61 -10.83 1.69
C PRO A 46 -10.94 -10.15 2.06
N SER A 47 -10.86 -9.07 2.83
CA SER A 47 -12.00 -8.25 3.23
C SER A 47 -11.93 -6.90 2.54
N THR A 48 -12.98 -6.55 1.79
CA THR A 48 -13.06 -5.25 1.12
C THR A 48 -13.89 -4.27 1.95
N TRP A 49 -13.24 -3.19 2.37
CA TRP A 49 -13.88 -2.05 3.00
C TRP A 49 -14.63 -1.23 1.97
N HIS A 50 -15.83 -0.80 2.36
CA HIS A 50 -16.68 0.02 1.52
C HIS A 50 -16.93 1.38 2.18
N ASP A 51 -16.87 2.43 1.37
CA ASP A 51 -17.40 3.74 1.72
C ASP A 51 -18.91 3.68 1.57
N VAL A 52 -19.64 4.18 2.57
CA VAL A 52 -21.11 4.20 2.56
C VAL A 52 -21.55 5.61 2.92
N MET A 53 -22.29 6.25 2.01
CA MET A 53 -22.76 7.61 2.20
C MET A 53 -24.25 7.72 1.90
N LEU A 54 -24.97 8.44 2.77
CA LEU A 54 -26.36 8.79 2.58
C LEU A 54 -26.45 10.08 1.75
N LEU A 55 -27.30 10.06 0.73
CA LEU A 55 -27.55 11.15 -0.19
C LEU A 55 -29.04 11.53 -0.21
N PRO A 56 -29.36 12.82 -0.33
CA PRO A 56 -30.69 13.28 -0.72
C PRO A 56 -31.09 12.80 -2.13
N PRO A 57 -32.40 12.79 -2.45
CA PRO A 57 -32.86 12.55 -3.81
C PRO A 57 -32.25 13.55 -4.81
N GLY A 58 -31.81 13.07 -5.97
CA GLY A 58 -31.24 13.90 -7.04
C GLY A 58 -29.78 14.34 -6.86
N GLU A 59 -29.15 14.10 -5.71
CA GLU A 59 -27.75 14.50 -5.48
C GLU A 59 -26.74 13.45 -5.98
N GLN A 60 -25.57 13.88 -6.46
CA GLN A 60 -24.53 12.98 -6.95
C GLN A 60 -23.56 12.62 -5.81
N ALA A 61 -23.00 11.41 -5.85
CA ALA A 61 -21.99 11.01 -4.87
C ALA A 61 -20.67 11.77 -5.14
N PRO A 62 -20.05 12.47 -4.16
CA PRO A 62 -18.87 13.29 -4.37
C PRO A 62 -17.57 12.46 -4.32
N PHE A 63 -17.59 11.23 -4.83
CA PHE A 63 -16.43 10.33 -4.77
C PHE A 63 -15.38 10.62 -5.85
N ASP A 64 -15.72 11.34 -6.91
CA ASP A 64 -14.87 11.53 -8.08
C ASP A 64 -13.49 12.13 -7.74
N ALA A 65 -13.44 13.08 -6.81
CA ALA A 65 -12.19 13.72 -6.41
C ALA A 65 -11.26 12.73 -5.68
N ALA A 66 -11.81 11.94 -4.77
CA ALA A 66 -11.08 10.89 -4.06
C ALA A 66 -10.59 9.80 -5.03
N ILE A 67 -11.47 9.30 -5.90
CA ILE A 67 -11.12 8.27 -6.90
C ILE A 67 -9.97 8.75 -7.80
N ARG A 68 -10.00 10.02 -8.25
CA ARG A 68 -8.91 10.59 -9.05
C ARG A 68 -7.60 10.71 -8.27
N ALA A 69 -7.65 11.08 -6.99
CA ALA A 69 -6.46 11.16 -6.15
C ALA A 69 -5.84 9.77 -5.93
N ASP A 70 -6.67 8.78 -5.58
CA ASP A 70 -6.26 7.39 -5.38
C ASP A 70 -5.65 6.82 -6.67
N ARG A 71 -6.31 7.03 -7.81
CA ARG A 71 -5.80 6.60 -9.13
C ARG A 71 -4.44 7.20 -9.43
N ARG A 72 -4.26 8.50 -9.19
CA ARG A 72 -2.98 9.19 -9.42
C ARG A 72 -1.86 8.61 -8.55
N TYR A 73 -2.15 8.35 -7.27
CA TYR A 73 -1.20 7.74 -6.36
C TYR A 73 -0.81 6.33 -6.81
N VAL A 74 -1.81 5.46 -7.05
CA VAL A 74 -1.61 4.07 -7.48
C VAL A 74 -0.82 4.00 -8.78
N ASP A 75 -1.18 4.81 -9.79
CA ASP A 75 -0.46 4.86 -11.07
C ASP A 75 0.98 5.34 -10.92
N GLY A 76 1.19 6.33 -10.06
CA GLY A 76 2.51 6.87 -9.76
C GLY A 76 3.39 5.82 -9.08
N MET A 77 2.92 5.27 -7.97
CA MET A 77 3.68 4.34 -7.14
C MET A 77 3.93 3.01 -7.87
N ARG A 78 2.97 2.54 -8.68
CA ARG A 78 3.16 1.35 -9.53
C ARG A 78 4.34 1.53 -10.49
N ARG A 79 4.40 2.65 -11.21
CA ARG A 79 5.54 2.94 -12.11
C ARG A 79 6.85 3.13 -11.34
N HIS A 80 6.78 3.73 -10.15
CA HIS A 80 7.94 3.88 -9.28
C HIS A 80 8.51 2.51 -8.88
N HIS A 81 7.68 1.56 -8.48
CA HIS A 81 8.09 0.19 -8.16
C HIS A 81 8.67 -0.56 -9.37
N GLU A 82 8.11 -0.37 -10.57
CA GLU A 82 8.70 -0.90 -11.82
C GLU A 82 10.14 -0.40 -12.04
N GLY A 83 10.41 0.85 -11.64
CA GLY A 83 11.76 1.42 -11.60
C GLY A 83 12.71 0.64 -10.69
N ALA A 84 12.31 0.37 -9.45
CA ALA A 84 13.10 -0.40 -8.48
C ALA A 84 13.39 -1.84 -8.96
N VAL A 85 12.41 -2.49 -9.59
CA VAL A 85 12.57 -3.82 -10.21
C VAL A 85 13.60 -3.76 -11.32
N THR A 86 13.46 -2.80 -12.24
CA THR A 86 14.37 -2.60 -13.37
C THR A 86 15.81 -2.36 -12.91
N MET A 87 16.01 -1.49 -11.91
CA MET A 87 17.33 -1.21 -11.34
C MET A 87 17.97 -2.46 -10.71
N SER A 88 17.17 -3.25 -9.99
CA SER A 88 17.63 -4.46 -9.32
C SER A 88 17.97 -5.57 -10.31
N GLU A 89 17.19 -5.75 -11.38
CA GLU A 89 17.50 -6.68 -12.48
C GLU A 89 18.74 -6.26 -13.27
N ALA A 90 18.92 -4.96 -13.51
CA ALA A 90 20.13 -4.44 -14.15
C ALA A 90 21.37 -4.69 -13.29
N TYR A 91 21.27 -4.45 -11.98
CA TYR A 91 22.36 -4.74 -11.03
C TYR A 91 22.71 -6.24 -10.99
N LEU A 92 21.72 -7.13 -10.99
CA LEU A 92 21.97 -8.59 -10.94
C LEU A 92 22.64 -9.16 -12.19
N ARG A 93 22.40 -8.54 -13.36
CA ARG A 93 22.99 -8.91 -14.67
C ARG A 93 24.39 -8.36 -14.89
N ASP A 94 24.79 -7.34 -14.13
CA ASP A 94 26.07 -6.70 -14.28
C ASP A 94 27.21 -7.59 -13.71
N PRO A 95 28.21 -7.98 -14.51
CA PRO A 95 29.32 -8.82 -14.03
C PRO A 95 30.22 -8.10 -13.01
N ALA A 96 30.16 -6.77 -12.90
CA ALA A 96 30.90 -6.02 -11.90
C ALA A 96 30.27 -6.11 -10.49
N SER A 97 29.03 -6.60 -10.36
CA SER A 97 28.31 -6.74 -9.09
C SER A 97 28.82 -7.94 -8.29
N SER A 98 29.67 -7.70 -7.30
CA SER A 98 30.39 -8.76 -6.58
C SER A 98 29.80 -9.14 -5.22
N SER A 99 29.10 -8.24 -4.53
CA SER A 99 28.68 -8.49 -3.14
C SER A 99 27.52 -9.50 -3.06
N PRO A 100 27.69 -10.66 -2.38
CA PRO A 100 26.61 -11.62 -2.18
C PRO A 100 25.42 -11.03 -1.41
N ARG A 101 25.70 -10.15 -0.44
CA ARG A 101 24.68 -9.45 0.35
C ARG A 101 23.84 -8.53 -0.53
N MET A 102 24.47 -7.71 -1.37
CA MET A 102 23.76 -6.80 -2.27
C MET A 102 22.95 -7.54 -3.34
N ARG A 103 23.46 -8.67 -3.85
CA ARG A 103 22.71 -9.56 -4.74
C ARG A 103 21.48 -10.19 -4.07
N ARG A 104 21.57 -10.54 -2.78
CA ARG A 104 20.39 -10.98 -2.00
C ARG A 104 19.40 -9.84 -1.82
N LEU A 105 19.86 -8.64 -1.49
CA LEU A 105 19.03 -7.44 -1.36
C LEU A 105 18.26 -7.15 -2.65
N ALA A 106 18.93 -7.14 -3.81
CA ALA A 106 18.29 -6.89 -5.10
C ALA A 106 17.20 -7.94 -5.43
N ARG A 107 17.43 -9.22 -5.11
CA ARG A 107 16.40 -10.25 -5.26
C ARG A 107 15.20 -10.04 -4.34
N ALA A 108 15.44 -9.65 -3.09
CA ALA A 108 14.37 -9.35 -2.14
C ALA A 108 13.55 -8.14 -2.59
N ILE A 109 14.21 -7.07 -3.07
CA ILE A 109 13.53 -5.90 -3.67
C ILE A 109 12.65 -6.34 -4.84
N ILE A 110 13.17 -7.13 -5.81
CA ILE A 110 12.36 -7.60 -6.94
C ILE A 110 11.11 -8.35 -6.48
N ALA A 111 11.27 -9.29 -5.54
CA ALA A 111 10.16 -10.10 -5.06
C ALA A 111 9.09 -9.25 -4.37
N ASN A 112 9.50 -8.40 -3.43
CA ASN A 112 8.58 -7.59 -2.63
C ASN A 112 7.91 -6.50 -3.48
N GLN A 113 8.66 -5.82 -4.34
CA GLN A 113 8.13 -4.76 -5.22
C GLN A 113 7.17 -5.32 -6.28
N ARG A 114 7.40 -6.53 -6.81
CA ARG A 114 6.45 -7.20 -7.72
C ARG A 114 5.13 -7.55 -7.04
N TYR A 115 5.19 -7.96 -5.78
CA TYR A 115 4.00 -8.18 -4.99
C TYR A 115 3.21 -6.88 -4.80
N GLU A 116 3.88 -5.79 -4.43
CA GLU A 116 3.23 -4.48 -4.26
C GLU A 116 2.65 -3.93 -5.58
N ILE A 117 3.28 -4.19 -6.72
CA ILE A 117 2.69 -3.92 -8.05
C ILE A 117 1.37 -4.68 -8.23
N ALA A 118 1.33 -5.97 -7.90
CA ALA A 118 0.10 -6.77 -8.03
C ALA A 118 -1.02 -6.26 -7.10
N LEU A 119 -0.68 -5.78 -5.90
CA LEU A 119 -1.65 -5.12 -5.01
C LEU A 119 -2.18 -3.82 -5.63
N MET A 120 -1.30 -2.98 -6.16
CA MET A 120 -1.69 -1.73 -6.81
C MET A 120 -2.55 -1.98 -8.05
N ASP A 121 -2.28 -3.04 -8.82
CA ASP A 121 -3.13 -3.47 -9.93
C ASP A 121 -4.52 -3.92 -9.45
N ASP A 122 -4.64 -4.49 -8.25
CA ASP A 122 -5.94 -4.82 -7.65
C ASP A 122 -6.71 -3.57 -7.21
N VAL A 123 -6.04 -2.65 -6.54
CA VAL A 123 -6.63 -1.36 -6.14
C VAL A 123 -7.09 -0.59 -7.38
N ALA A 124 -6.26 -0.54 -8.41
CA ALA A 124 -6.59 0.07 -9.71
C ALA A 124 -7.90 -0.47 -10.30
N ARG A 125 -8.08 -1.80 -10.33
CA ARG A 125 -9.31 -2.43 -10.83
C ARG A 125 -10.53 -2.06 -9.99
N ARG A 126 -10.37 -1.97 -8.66
CA ARG A 126 -11.47 -1.60 -7.75
C ARG A 126 -11.88 -0.14 -7.88
N LEU A 127 -10.95 0.75 -8.16
CA LEU A 127 -11.25 2.16 -8.44
C LEU A 127 -12.05 2.35 -9.73
N GLU A 128 -12.02 1.38 -10.64
CA GLU A 128 -12.83 1.36 -11.87
C GLU A 128 -14.24 0.81 -11.65
N GLU A 129 -14.52 0.18 -10.50
CA GLU A 129 -15.87 -0.29 -10.18
C GLU A 129 -16.83 0.91 -9.99
N PRO A 130 -18.03 0.87 -10.59
CA PRO A 130 -18.98 1.97 -10.46
C PRO A 130 -19.50 2.08 -9.02
N VAL A 131 -19.69 3.32 -8.58
CA VAL A 131 -20.40 3.62 -7.32
C VAL A 131 -21.81 3.04 -7.41
N ARG A 132 -22.15 2.13 -6.50
CA ARG A 132 -23.48 1.53 -6.43
C ARG A 132 -24.40 2.49 -5.70
N ILE A 133 -25.51 2.86 -6.34
CA ILE A 133 -26.56 3.67 -5.70
C ILE A 133 -27.78 2.82 -5.46
N LEU A 134 -28.22 2.74 -4.21
CA LEU A 134 -29.49 2.15 -3.79
C LEU A 134 -30.47 3.28 -3.50
N ASP A 135 -31.54 3.38 -4.28
CA ASP A 135 -32.58 4.38 -4.06
C ASP A 135 -33.67 3.81 -3.14
N LEU A 136 -33.87 4.45 -1.98
CA LEU A 136 -34.88 4.08 -0.98
C LEU A 136 -36.06 5.06 -0.98
N GLY A 137 -36.21 5.87 -2.05
CA GLY A 137 -37.28 6.84 -2.26
C GLY A 137 -37.02 8.17 -1.55
N ILE A 138 -36.89 8.16 -0.22
CA ILE A 138 -36.63 9.38 0.58
C ILE A 138 -35.14 9.67 0.76
N THR A 139 -34.29 8.68 0.52
CA THR A 139 -32.84 8.76 0.65
C THR A 139 -32.18 7.78 -0.32
N ARG A 140 -30.92 8.03 -0.66
CA ARG A 140 -30.10 7.18 -1.52
C ARG A 140 -28.86 6.74 -0.76
N LEU A 141 -28.50 5.47 -0.85
CA LEU A 141 -27.27 4.93 -0.27
C LEU A 141 -26.24 4.76 -1.39
N ALA A 142 -25.16 5.51 -1.32
CA ALA A 142 -24.03 5.39 -2.22
C ALA A 142 -22.96 4.49 -1.58
N ILE A 143 -22.55 3.45 -2.30
CA ILE A 143 -21.58 2.46 -1.82
C ILE A 143 -20.46 2.30 -2.85
N ARG A 144 -19.21 2.38 -2.41
CA ARG A 144 -18.03 2.05 -3.25
C ARG A 144 -17.01 1.23 -2.47
N ALA A 145 -16.20 0.42 -3.15
CA ALA A 145 -15.02 -0.19 -2.54
C ALA A 145 -13.95 0.87 -2.26
N MET A 146 -13.21 0.73 -1.16
CA MET A 146 -12.11 1.62 -0.77
C MET A 146 -10.77 0.90 -0.64
N ALA A 147 -10.76 -0.21 0.10
CA ALA A 147 -9.53 -0.92 0.43
C ALA A 147 -9.81 -2.41 0.57
N THR A 148 -8.81 -3.25 0.32
CA THR A 148 -8.89 -4.69 0.60
C THR A 148 -7.73 -5.12 1.46
N GLU A 149 -8.06 -5.69 2.62
CA GLU A 149 -7.09 -6.23 3.56
C GLU A 149 -6.88 -7.73 3.32
N ASN A 150 -5.85 -8.28 3.96
CA ASN A 150 -5.52 -9.72 3.93
C ASN A 150 -5.22 -10.30 2.53
N LEU A 151 -4.98 -9.46 1.52
CA LEU A 151 -4.55 -9.91 0.18
C LEU A 151 -3.23 -10.70 0.24
N GLY A 152 -2.28 -10.29 1.09
CA GLY A 152 -1.03 -11.02 1.29
C GLY A 152 -1.23 -12.42 1.85
N GLN A 153 -2.15 -12.58 2.82
CA GLN A 153 -2.50 -13.88 3.38
C GLN A 153 -3.23 -14.75 2.36
N HIS A 154 -4.16 -14.15 1.61
CA HIS A 154 -4.92 -14.82 0.55
C HIS A 154 -4.01 -15.33 -0.57
N TRP A 155 -3.06 -14.51 -1.01
CA TRP A 155 -2.07 -14.86 -2.02
C TRP A 155 -0.89 -15.67 -1.45
N ARG A 156 -0.89 -15.95 -0.13
CA ARG A 156 0.14 -16.70 0.60
C ARG A 156 1.55 -16.14 0.35
N VAL A 157 1.65 -14.82 0.32
CA VAL A 157 2.90 -14.12 0.06
C VAL A 157 3.72 -14.09 1.34
N LEU A 158 4.92 -14.68 1.28
CA LEU A 158 5.93 -14.56 2.31
C LEU A 158 6.90 -13.46 1.87
N PRO A 159 7.03 -12.36 2.63
CA PRO A 159 8.01 -11.33 2.33
C PRO A 159 9.40 -11.94 2.24
N VAL A 160 10.14 -11.64 1.18
CA VAL A 160 11.53 -12.08 1.09
C VAL A 160 12.35 -11.22 2.05
N PRO A 161 13.05 -11.81 3.03
CA PRO A 161 13.76 -11.05 4.04
C PRO A 161 14.89 -10.22 3.42
N ILE A 162 15.02 -8.99 3.91
CA ILE A 162 16.14 -8.11 3.57
C ILE A 162 17.39 -8.59 4.30
N PRO A 163 18.57 -8.64 3.65
CA PRO A 163 19.80 -9.08 4.30
C PRO A 163 20.19 -8.25 5.53
N GLY A 164 20.32 -8.91 6.68
CA GLY A 164 20.62 -8.33 7.98
C GLY A 164 22.12 -8.19 8.27
N PRO A 165 22.52 -7.71 9.46
CA PRO A 165 23.93 -7.53 9.82
C PRO A 165 24.77 -8.82 9.81
N LEU A 166 24.13 -9.97 10.05
CA LEU A 166 24.79 -11.28 10.08
C LEU A 166 24.97 -11.92 8.69
N ASP A 167 24.41 -11.30 7.65
CA ASP A 167 24.55 -11.78 6.28
C ASP A 167 26.00 -11.62 5.77
N PRO A 168 26.58 -12.62 5.10
CA PRO A 168 27.93 -12.53 4.54
C PRO A 168 28.09 -11.30 3.64
N ALA A 169 28.91 -10.35 4.07
CA ALA A 169 29.12 -9.06 3.39
C ALA A 169 29.88 -9.23 2.07
N GLY A 170 30.89 -10.12 2.04
CA GLY A 170 31.76 -10.35 0.88
C GLY A 170 32.48 -9.08 0.37
N PRO A 171 33.28 -9.20 -0.70
CA PRO A 171 33.86 -8.03 -1.35
C PRO A 171 32.79 -7.13 -1.97
N VAL A 172 32.95 -5.82 -1.79
CA VAL A 172 32.05 -4.78 -2.33
C VAL A 172 32.73 -4.04 -3.48
N SER A 173 32.09 -4.04 -4.64
CA SER A 173 32.53 -3.34 -5.85
C SER A 173 32.00 -1.90 -5.90
N ALA A 174 32.58 -1.07 -6.79
CA ALA A 174 32.01 0.25 -7.09
C ALA A 174 30.56 0.16 -7.61
N ARG A 175 30.23 -0.92 -8.34
CA ARG A 175 28.89 -1.16 -8.86
C ARG A 175 27.87 -1.43 -7.74
N ASP A 176 28.26 -2.17 -6.72
CA ASP A 176 27.45 -2.42 -5.52
C ASP A 176 27.10 -1.11 -4.81
N VAL A 177 28.08 -0.21 -4.64
CA VAL A 177 27.87 1.10 -4.02
C VAL A 177 26.96 1.98 -4.87
N GLN A 178 27.13 1.99 -6.20
CA GLN A 178 26.27 2.76 -7.10
C GLN A 178 24.81 2.29 -7.03
N PHE A 179 24.58 0.98 -7.03
CA PHE A 179 23.25 0.41 -6.87
C PHE A 179 22.62 0.82 -5.53
N ALA A 180 23.38 0.71 -4.43
CA ALA A 180 22.90 1.12 -3.11
C ALA A 180 22.50 2.60 -3.07
N LYS A 181 23.35 3.50 -3.57
CA LYS A 181 23.07 4.94 -3.61
C LYS A 181 21.82 5.26 -4.43
N GLY A 182 21.74 4.73 -5.65
CA GLY A 182 20.57 4.93 -6.49
C GLY A 182 19.29 4.40 -5.85
N MET A 183 19.36 3.26 -5.15
CA MET A 183 18.20 2.69 -4.49
C MET A 183 17.76 3.48 -3.25
N ILE A 184 18.69 4.09 -2.51
CA ILE A 184 18.39 5.00 -1.40
C ILE A 184 17.61 6.22 -1.90
N GLU A 185 18.11 6.88 -2.94
CA GLU A 185 17.44 8.05 -3.54
C GLU A 185 16.05 7.68 -4.08
N HIS A 186 15.95 6.53 -4.76
CA HIS A 186 14.67 5.99 -5.23
C HIS A 186 13.68 5.75 -4.08
N HIS A 187 14.11 5.12 -2.98
CA HIS A 187 13.20 4.87 -1.85
C HIS A 187 12.81 6.15 -1.11
N ALA A 188 13.71 7.14 -1.04
CA ALA A 188 13.38 8.45 -0.48
C ALA A 188 12.26 9.14 -1.29
N ALA A 189 12.31 9.09 -2.63
CA ALA A 189 11.24 9.61 -3.47
C ALA A 189 9.90 8.89 -3.24
N ALA A 190 9.91 7.58 -2.98
CA ALA A 190 8.71 6.83 -2.59
C ALA A 190 8.09 7.35 -1.28
N LEU A 191 8.92 7.69 -0.29
CA LEU A 191 8.43 8.27 0.97
C LEU A 191 7.77 9.63 0.74
N ASP A 192 8.32 10.46 -0.14
CA ASP A 192 7.72 11.75 -0.48
C ASP A 192 6.39 11.59 -1.20
N MET A 193 6.28 10.60 -2.10
CA MET A 193 5.01 10.26 -2.76
C MET A 193 3.96 9.74 -1.75
N ALA A 194 4.37 8.99 -0.74
CA ALA A 194 3.47 8.42 0.27
C ALA A 194 2.99 9.43 1.33
N ARG A 195 3.68 10.56 1.48
CA ARG A 195 3.31 11.65 2.40
C ARG A 195 2.39 12.71 1.77
N GLY A 196 2.19 12.63 0.46
CA GLY A 196 1.50 13.63 -0.36
C GLY A 196 -0.01 13.59 -0.27
#